data_AF-A0A0G0MUY3-F1
#
_entry.id   AF-A0A0G0MUY3-F1
#
_cell.length_a   1.000
_cell.length_b   1.000
_cell.length_c   1.000
_cell.angle_alpha   90.00
_cell.angle_beta   90.00
_cell.angle_gamma   90.00
#
_symmetry.space_group_name_H-M   'P 1'
#
loop_
_entity.id
_entity.type
_entity.pdbx_description
1 polymer ?
#
loop_
_entity_poly.entity_id
_entity_poly.type
_entity_poly.pdbx_seq_one_letter_code
_entity_poly.pdbx_strand_id
1 'polypeptide(L)'
;MWYLYLDESGDLGFDFVNKKPSRFFTISILALSSQSANKQLINAVKKTLKRKLNRKKNKKRFIHELKGSSTALEVKKYFYDQVKNIKFGIYSITLNKKRVFEQLTKEKDRVYNFIAKQVLDAIPFEKADETRIELIVDKSKGKMGARGFNEYIKKQLGARINPKTPLDIYHWDSQNTHGLQASDLFCWGIFQKYERRKEDWYKIYKDKTNFESLYLA
;
A
#
# COMPACT_ATOMS: atom_id res chain seq x y z
N MET A 1 11.29 -3.13 -15.66
CA MET A 1 10.02 -3.60 -15.07
C MET A 1 9.61 -2.68 -13.95
N TRP A 2 8.32 -2.33 -13.89
CA TRP A 2 7.72 -1.59 -12.78
C TRP A 2 7.03 -2.54 -11.82
N TYR A 3 7.19 -2.28 -10.52
CA TYR A 3 6.54 -3.01 -9.43
C TYR A 3 5.72 -2.04 -8.60
N LEU A 4 4.42 -2.28 -8.51
CA LEU A 4 3.49 -1.49 -7.72
C LEU A 4 2.90 -2.39 -6.63
N TYR A 5 3.19 -2.08 -5.36
CA TYR A 5 2.63 -2.78 -4.21
C TYR A 5 1.50 -1.95 -3.61
N LEU A 6 0.26 -2.40 -3.81
CA LEU A 6 -0.94 -1.75 -3.27
C LEU A 6 -1.30 -2.39 -1.94
N ASP A 7 -1.38 -1.55 -0.91
CA ASP A 7 -1.87 -1.96 0.40
C ASP A 7 -2.80 -0.91 1.01
N GLU A 8 -3.53 -1.29 2.06
CA GLU A 8 -4.54 -0.50 2.73
C GLU A 8 -4.34 -0.41 4.25
N SER A 9 -4.88 0.63 4.86
CA SER A 9 -4.88 0.79 6.32
C SER A 9 -6.14 1.49 6.80
N GLY A 10 -6.66 1.00 7.92
CA GLY A 10 -8.03 1.25 8.35
C GLY A 10 -8.99 0.24 7.74
N ASP A 11 -10.21 0.20 8.25
CA ASP A 11 -11.27 -0.66 7.74
C ASP A 11 -12.22 0.16 6.85
N LEU A 12 -12.91 -0.48 5.90
CA LEU A 12 -13.94 0.17 5.10
C LEU A 12 -15.36 -0.07 5.66
N GLY A 13 -15.50 0.02 6.99
CA GLY A 13 -16.77 0.03 7.70
C GLY A 13 -17.33 1.44 7.90
N PHE A 14 -18.66 1.55 7.91
CA PHE A 14 -19.39 2.81 8.03
C PHE A 14 -20.37 2.84 9.22
N ASP A 15 -20.46 1.75 10.00
CA ASP A 15 -21.30 1.69 11.20
C ASP A 15 -20.58 2.35 12.40
N PHE A 16 -20.61 3.69 12.40
CA PHE A 16 -19.97 4.52 13.43
C PHE A 16 -20.65 4.47 14.81
N VAL A 17 -21.86 3.90 14.89
CA VAL A 17 -22.63 3.82 16.13
C VAL A 17 -22.30 2.52 16.88
N ASN A 18 -22.44 1.37 16.21
CA ASN A 18 -22.37 0.07 16.89
C ASN A 18 -20.98 -0.57 16.79
N LYS A 19 -20.29 -0.39 15.66
CA LYS A 19 -19.03 -1.12 15.36
C LYS A 19 -17.76 -0.29 15.52
N LYS A 20 -17.89 1.04 15.66
CA LYS A 20 -16.79 1.99 15.87
C LYS A 20 -15.60 1.75 14.91
N PRO A 21 -15.82 1.69 13.59
CA PRO A 21 -14.75 1.58 12.62
C PRO A 21 -13.81 2.79 12.70
N SER A 22 -12.63 2.65 12.10
CA SER A 22 -11.72 3.77 11.81
C SER A 22 -12.46 4.95 11.19
N ARG A 23 -11.98 6.17 11.39
CA ARG A 23 -12.58 7.37 10.77
C ARG A 23 -12.09 7.56 9.33
N PHE A 24 -10.87 7.13 9.08
CA PHE A 24 -10.23 7.21 7.78
C PHE A 24 -9.93 5.83 7.22
N PHE A 25 -9.83 5.74 5.90
CA PHE A 25 -9.37 4.55 5.20
C PHE A 25 -8.34 4.98 4.17
N THR A 26 -7.14 4.40 4.22
CA THR A 26 -6.02 4.81 3.36
C THR A 26 -5.70 3.69 2.40
N ILE A 27 -5.55 4.02 1.11
CA ILE A 27 -4.90 3.17 0.12
C ILE A 27 -3.56 3.80 -0.22
N SER A 28 -2.52 2.98 -0.29
CA SER A 28 -1.18 3.40 -0.65
C SER A 28 -0.59 2.45 -1.68
N ILE A 29 0.13 3.00 -2.65
CA ILE A 29 0.92 2.27 -3.63
C ILE A 29 2.39 2.65 -3.47
N LEU A 30 3.21 1.63 -3.17
CA LEU A 30 4.66 1.73 -3.24
C LEU A 30 5.12 1.35 -4.66
N ALA A 31 5.69 2.32 -5.39
CA ALA A 31 6.07 2.18 -6.78
C ALA A 31 7.60 2.15 -6.97
N LEU A 32 8.10 1.14 -7.68
CA LEU A 32 9.49 1.02 -8.08
C LEU A 32 9.59 0.80 -9.59
N SER A 33 10.41 1.60 -10.28
CA SER A 33 10.59 1.52 -11.74
C SER A 33 11.79 0.65 -12.16
N SER A 34 12.36 -0.13 -11.24
CA SER A 34 13.56 -0.95 -11.48
C SER A 34 13.51 -2.28 -10.73
N GLN A 35 13.96 -3.35 -11.39
CA GLN A 35 14.12 -4.68 -10.80
C GLN A 35 15.20 -4.70 -9.71
N SER A 36 16.30 -3.95 -9.88
CA SER A 36 17.34 -3.86 -8.86
C SER A 36 16.82 -3.18 -7.59
N ALA A 37 16.06 -2.10 -7.74
CA ALA A 37 15.41 -1.38 -6.64
C ALA A 37 14.43 -2.30 -5.90
N ASN A 38 13.61 -3.07 -6.63
CA ASN A 38 12.69 -4.02 -6.02
C ASN A 38 13.41 -5.13 -5.24
N LYS A 39 14.48 -5.71 -5.81
CA LYS A 39 15.29 -6.72 -5.12
C LYS A 39 15.92 -6.17 -3.83
N GLN A 40 16.42 -4.94 -3.85
CA GLN A 40 16.98 -4.27 -2.67
C GLN A 40 15.90 -4.04 -1.60
N LEU A 41 14.71 -3.60 -1.98
CA LEU A 41 13.56 -3.44 -1.06
C LEU A 41 13.20 -4.77 -0.39
N ILE A 42 13.02 -5.84 -1.17
CA ILE A 42 12.70 -7.18 -0.64
C ILE A 42 13.78 -7.66 0.34
N ASN A 43 15.06 -7.45 0.00
CA ASN A 43 16.18 -7.82 0.86
C ASN A 43 16.19 -7.00 2.16
N ALA A 44 15.80 -5.74 2.14
CA ALA A 44 15.69 -4.90 3.33
C ALA A 44 14.63 -5.41 4.31
N VAL A 45 13.46 -5.83 3.81
CA VAL A 45 12.40 -6.46 4.62
C VAL A 45 12.90 -7.76 5.25
N LYS A 46 13.47 -8.67 4.45
CA LYS A 46 14.06 -9.94 4.92
C LYS A 46 15.14 -9.71 5.99
N LYS A 47 16.03 -8.75 5.75
CA LYS A 47 17.11 -8.38 6.68
C LYS A 47 16.55 -7.83 7.98
N THR A 48 15.49 -7.04 7.93
CA THR A 48 14.83 -6.49 9.11
C THR A 48 14.14 -7.58 9.93
N LEU A 49 13.35 -8.45 9.30
CA LEU A 49 12.76 -9.63 9.95
C LEU A 49 13.83 -10.45 10.68
N LYS A 50 14.90 -10.83 9.97
CA LYS A 50 15.99 -11.65 10.53
C LYS A 50 16.71 -10.98 11.70
N ARG A 51 17.03 -9.69 11.59
CA ARG A 51 17.93 -9.01 12.55
C ARG A 51 17.21 -8.36 13.72
N LYS A 52 15.98 -7.88 13.53
CA LYS A 52 15.24 -7.11 14.54
C LYS A 52 14.10 -7.91 15.17
N LEU A 53 13.45 -8.79 14.42
CA LEU A 53 12.27 -9.51 14.90
C LEU A 53 12.56 -10.98 15.25
N ASN A 54 13.49 -11.64 14.54
CA ASN A 54 13.80 -13.06 14.70
C ASN A 54 15.25 -13.32 15.19
N ARG A 55 15.78 -12.44 16.04
CA ARG A 55 17.15 -12.59 16.57
C ARG A 55 17.22 -13.86 17.45
N LYS A 56 18.29 -14.67 17.29
CA LYS A 56 18.45 -15.99 17.95
C LYS A 56 18.19 -16.01 19.47
N LYS A 57 18.41 -14.90 20.18
CA LYS A 57 18.18 -14.78 21.64
C LYS A 57 16.71 -14.59 22.02
N ASN A 58 15.83 -14.22 21.08
CA ASN A 58 14.41 -13.89 21.31
C ASN A 58 13.47 -14.95 20.72
N LYS A 59 13.75 -16.25 20.94
CA LYS A 59 13.04 -17.38 20.30
C LYS A 59 11.62 -17.67 20.83
N LYS A 60 10.97 -16.77 21.58
CA LYS A 60 9.61 -17.03 22.10
C LYS A 60 8.56 -17.18 20.98
N ARG A 61 8.78 -16.54 19.82
CA ARG A 61 7.90 -16.62 18.63
C ARG A 61 8.70 -16.27 17.37
N PHE A 62 8.42 -16.95 16.26
CA PHE A 62 8.93 -16.58 14.94
C PHE A 62 7.94 -15.63 14.25
N ILE A 63 8.42 -14.48 13.81
CA ILE A 63 7.63 -13.45 13.13
C ILE A 63 7.86 -13.59 11.62
N HIS A 64 6.82 -13.94 10.87
CA HIS A 64 6.90 -14.15 9.43
C HIS A 64 6.77 -12.85 8.62
N GLU A 65 6.18 -11.80 9.22
CA GLU A 65 5.72 -10.63 8.49
C GLU A 65 6.03 -9.34 9.25
N LEU A 66 6.53 -8.34 8.54
CA LEU A 66 6.63 -6.97 9.03
C LEU A 66 5.27 -6.29 8.87
N LYS A 67 4.59 -6.01 9.99
CA LYS A 67 3.31 -5.28 9.98
C LYS A 67 3.43 -3.84 10.45
N GLY A 68 2.79 -2.91 9.76
CA GLY A 68 2.71 -1.50 10.10
C GLY A 68 2.21 -1.29 11.52
N SER A 69 1.13 -1.95 11.90
CA SER A 69 0.48 -1.77 13.20
C SER A 69 1.26 -2.31 14.41
N SER A 70 1.98 -3.42 14.26
CA SER A 70 2.65 -4.10 15.39
C SER A 70 4.17 -3.90 15.42
N THR A 71 4.76 -3.32 14.37
CA THR A 71 6.20 -3.05 14.33
C THR A 71 6.54 -1.76 15.07
N ALA A 72 7.43 -1.85 16.06
CA ALA A 72 7.92 -0.71 16.82
C ALA A 72 8.63 0.33 15.92
N LEU A 73 8.54 1.61 16.29
CA LEU A 73 9.11 2.72 15.50
C LEU A 73 10.61 2.54 15.23
N GLU A 74 11.38 2.03 16.19
CA GLU A 74 12.82 1.77 16.02
C GLU A 74 13.12 0.71 14.96
N VAL A 75 12.26 -0.31 14.84
CA VAL A 75 12.40 -1.35 13.80
C VAL A 75 12.02 -0.76 12.44
N LYS A 76 11.00 0.10 12.38
CA LYS A 76 10.65 0.85 11.16
C LYS A 76 11.79 1.78 10.72
N LYS A 77 12.42 2.50 11.65
CA LYS A 77 13.63 3.31 11.41
C LYS A 77 14.77 2.47 10.85
N TYR A 78 15.03 1.31 11.45
CA TYR A 78 16.04 0.38 10.96
C TYR A 78 15.74 -0.10 9.54
N PHE A 79 14.48 -0.44 9.25
CA PHE A 79 14.04 -0.79 7.89
C PHE A 79 14.28 0.38 6.92
N TYR A 80 13.84 1.59 7.27
CA TYR A 80 13.99 2.78 6.42
C TYR A 80 15.45 3.06 6.07
N ASP A 81 16.36 2.92 7.05
CA ASP A 81 17.79 3.15 6.84
C ASP A 81 18.37 2.23 5.75
N GLN A 82 17.82 1.02 5.58
CA GLN A 82 18.23 0.11 4.50
C GLN A 82 17.71 0.53 3.12
N VAL A 83 16.58 1.27 3.07
CA VAL A 83 15.87 1.57 1.82
C VAL A 83 15.94 3.04 1.41
N LYS A 84 16.42 3.95 2.28
CA LYS A 84 16.43 5.39 2.03
C LYS A 84 17.14 5.80 0.73
N ASN A 85 18.16 5.05 0.31
CA ASN A 85 18.91 5.30 -0.92
C ASN A 85 18.30 4.62 -2.17
N ILE A 86 17.26 3.81 -2.00
CA ILE A 86 16.54 3.18 -3.10
C ILE A 86 15.61 4.23 -3.73
N LYS A 87 15.55 4.25 -5.06
CA LYS A 87 14.58 5.06 -5.81
C LYS A 87 13.23 4.33 -5.84
N PHE A 88 12.29 4.82 -5.05
CA PHE A 88 10.88 4.43 -5.04
C PHE A 88 10.02 5.66 -4.74
N GLY A 89 8.75 5.60 -5.10
CA GLY A 89 7.76 6.63 -4.76
C GLY A 89 6.56 6.03 -4.04
N ILE A 90 6.00 6.77 -3.09
CA ILE A 90 4.77 6.42 -2.39
C ILE A 90 3.66 7.34 -2.91
N TYR A 91 2.54 6.73 -3.29
CA TYR A 91 1.33 7.40 -3.77
C TYR A 91 0.19 6.97 -2.88
N SER A 92 -0.55 7.91 -2.31
CA SER A 92 -1.62 7.55 -1.36
C SER A 92 -2.80 8.49 -1.41
N ILE A 93 -3.98 7.92 -1.16
CA ILE A 93 -5.20 8.67 -0.87
C ILE A 93 -5.78 8.14 0.43
N THR A 94 -6.12 9.07 1.32
CA THR A 94 -6.87 8.78 2.53
C THR A 94 -8.31 9.27 2.36
N LEU A 95 -9.27 8.38 2.54
CA LEU A 95 -10.70 8.64 2.50
C LEU A 95 -11.21 9.07 3.89
N ASN A 96 -11.84 10.24 3.98
CA ASN A 96 -12.66 10.62 5.14
C ASN A 96 -14.02 9.92 5.08
N LYS A 97 -14.19 8.84 5.85
CA LYS A 97 -15.38 7.99 5.76
C LYS A 97 -16.65 8.65 6.32
N LYS A 98 -16.53 9.68 7.15
CA LYS A 98 -17.69 10.42 7.70
C LYS A 98 -18.43 11.24 6.65
N ARG A 99 -17.79 11.50 5.50
CA ARG A 99 -18.33 12.35 4.43
C ARG A 99 -18.77 11.58 3.20
N VAL A 100 -18.68 10.25 3.25
CA VAL A 100 -19.15 9.38 2.15
C VAL A 100 -20.67 9.36 2.16
N PHE A 101 -21.27 9.58 0.98
CA PHE A 101 -22.72 9.49 0.81
C PHE A 101 -23.26 8.13 1.25
N GLU A 102 -24.39 8.14 1.96
CA GLU A 102 -24.97 6.94 2.59
C GLU A 102 -25.17 5.79 1.60
N GLN A 103 -25.61 6.09 0.37
CA GLN A 103 -25.80 5.09 -0.68
C GLN A 103 -24.52 4.30 -0.99
N LEU A 104 -23.36 4.98 -1.02
CA LEU A 104 -22.06 4.38 -1.32
C LEU A 104 -21.50 3.57 -0.15
N THR A 105 -22.00 3.78 1.07
CA THR A 105 -21.55 3.01 2.25
C THR A 105 -21.91 1.53 2.16
N LYS A 106 -22.94 1.21 1.36
CA LYS A 106 -23.39 -0.16 1.06
C LYS A 106 -22.55 -0.82 -0.04
N GLU A 107 -21.85 -0.04 -0.86
CA GLU A 107 -21.05 -0.49 -2.01
C GLU A 107 -19.54 -0.44 -1.73
N LYS A 108 -19.09 -1.09 -0.65
CA LYS A 108 -17.68 -1.04 -0.18
C LYS A 108 -16.65 -1.37 -1.27
N ASP A 109 -16.92 -2.40 -2.07
CA ASP A 109 -16.00 -2.79 -3.16
C ASP A 109 -15.87 -1.68 -4.20
N ARG A 110 -16.96 -0.99 -4.54
CA ARG A 110 -16.93 0.12 -5.49
C ARG A 110 -16.16 1.31 -4.92
N VAL A 111 -16.35 1.63 -3.64
CA VAL A 111 -15.58 2.68 -2.96
C VAL A 111 -14.09 2.34 -2.96
N TYR A 112 -13.72 1.11 -2.60
CA TYR A 112 -12.34 0.64 -2.66
C TYR A 112 -11.74 0.81 -4.05
N ASN A 113 -12.41 0.27 -5.07
CA ASN A 113 -11.95 0.30 -6.46
C ASN A 113 -11.76 1.75 -6.94
N PHE A 114 -12.71 2.63 -6.61
CA PHE A 114 -12.63 4.05 -6.94
C PHE A 114 -11.40 4.71 -6.31
N ILE A 115 -11.19 4.54 -5.00
CA ILE A 115 -10.01 5.14 -4.33
C ILE A 115 -8.72 4.55 -4.88
N ALA A 116 -8.64 3.24 -5.11
CA ALA A 116 -7.46 2.60 -5.69
C ALA A 116 -7.14 3.17 -7.08
N LYS A 117 -8.15 3.37 -7.93
CA LYS A 117 -7.99 4.01 -9.24
C LYS A 117 -7.47 5.44 -9.13
N GLN A 118 -7.99 6.23 -8.18
CA GLN A 118 -7.50 7.60 -7.97
C GLN A 118 -6.02 7.62 -7.52
N VAL A 119 -5.57 6.65 -6.72
CA VAL A 119 -4.15 6.53 -6.37
C VAL A 119 -3.31 6.17 -7.60
N LEU A 120 -3.78 5.22 -8.42
CA LEU A 120 -3.11 4.84 -9.67
C LEU A 120 -3.06 6.00 -10.67
N ASP A 121 -4.08 6.87 -10.69
CA ASP A 121 -4.10 8.05 -11.56
C ASP A 121 -2.93 9.00 -11.30
N ALA A 122 -2.44 9.08 -10.07
CA ALA A 122 -1.30 9.92 -9.72
C ALA A 122 0.06 9.34 -10.18
N ILE A 123 0.11 8.07 -10.58
CA ILE A 123 1.35 7.43 -11.03
C ILE A 123 1.62 7.81 -12.49
N PRO A 124 2.84 8.27 -12.85
CA PRO A 124 3.18 8.70 -14.21
C PRO A 124 3.51 7.49 -15.10
N PHE A 125 2.49 6.71 -15.45
CA PHE A 125 2.61 5.51 -16.29
C PHE A 125 3.17 5.78 -17.69
N GLU A 126 3.08 7.02 -18.16
CA GLU A 126 3.63 7.48 -19.43
C GLU A 126 5.15 7.34 -19.47
N LYS A 127 5.81 7.29 -18.30
CA LYS A 127 7.26 7.04 -18.15
C LYS A 127 7.63 5.56 -18.14
N ALA A 128 6.65 4.65 -18.24
CA ALA A 128 6.92 3.22 -18.27
C ALA A 128 7.49 2.76 -19.63
N ASP A 129 7.29 3.51 -20.72
CA ASP A 129 7.95 3.28 -22.02
C ASP A 129 8.01 1.81 -22.46
N GLU A 130 6.85 1.21 -22.75
CA GLU A 130 6.69 -0.21 -23.15
C GLU A 130 7.19 -1.24 -22.11
N THR A 131 7.62 -0.81 -20.93
CA THR A 131 8.09 -1.68 -19.85
C THR A 131 6.93 -2.28 -19.06
N ARG A 132 6.92 -3.61 -18.89
CA ARG A 132 5.95 -4.34 -18.05
C ARG A 132 5.73 -3.71 -16.67
N ILE A 133 4.46 -3.63 -16.28
CA ILE A 133 3.97 -3.19 -14.97
C ILE A 133 3.33 -4.38 -14.26
N GLU A 134 3.83 -4.67 -13.06
CA GLU A 134 3.19 -5.62 -12.14
C GLU A 134 2.51 -4.83 -11.00
N LEU A 135 1.19 -4.92 -10.92
CA LEU A 135 0.41 -4.44 -9.78
C LEU A 135 0.12 -5.60 -8.84
N ILE A 136 0.77 -5.61 -7.69
CA ILE A 136 0.61 -6.60 -6.63
C ILE A 136 -0.25 -5.99 -5.53
N VAL A 137 -1.43 -6.57 -5.31
CA VAL A 137 -2.44 -6.12 -4.35
C VAL A 137 -2.46 -7.09 -3.17
N ASP A 138 -2.54 -6.57 -1.94
CA ASP A 138 -2.77 -7.42 -0.77
C ASP A 138 -4.13 -8.13 -0.85
N LYS A 139 -4.12 -9.42 -0.54
CA LYS A 139 -5.29 -10.27 -0.74
C LYS A 139 -6.32 -10.07 0.37
N SER A 140 -7.20 -9.08 0.20
CA SER A 140 -8.32 -8.82 1.11
C SER A 140 -9.70 -9.20 0.55
N LYS A 141 -9.80 -9.52 -0.75
CA LYS A 141 -11.06 -9.82 -1.45
C LYS A 141 -11.22 -11.31 -1.79
N GLY A 142 -12.47 -11.76 -1.87
CA GLY A 142 -12.83 -13.05 -2.48
C GLY A 142 -12.57 -13.06 -4.00
N LYS A 143 -12.59 -14.25 -4.62
CA LYS A 143 -12.25 -14.45 -6.04
C LYS A 143 -13.02 -13.53 -7.00
N MET A 144 -14.33 -13.36 -6.78
CA MET A 144 -15.16 -12.48 -7.62
C MET A 144 -14.79 -11.01 -7.44
N GLY A 145 -14.56 -10.55 -6.21
CA GLY A 145 -14.14 -9.18 -5.93
C GLY A 145 -12.77 -8.85 -6.53
N ALA A 146 -11.81 -9.79 -6.45
CA ALA A 146 -10.51 -9.64 -7.09
C ALA A 146 -10.62 -9.55 -8.62
N ARG A 147 -11.47 -10.37 -9.25
CA ARG A 147 -11.74 -10.29 -10.69
C ARG A 147 -12.37 -8.96 -11.08
N GLY A 148 -13.39 -8.51 -10.37
CA GLY A 148 -14.07 -7.23 -10.62
C GLY A 148 -13.12 -6.04 -10.43
N PHE A 149 -12.24 -6.08 -9.43
CA PHE A 149 -11.15 -5.11 -9.27
C PHE A 149 -10.23 -5.11 -10.51
N ASN A 150 -9.76 -6.28 -10.94
CA ASN A 150 -8.84 -6.37 -12.07
C ASN A 150 -9.45 -5.83 -13.37
N GLU A 151 -10.70 -6.20 -13.68
CA GLU A 151 -11.42 -5.72 -14.85
C GLU A 151 -11.63 -4.20 -14.81
N TYR A 152 -12.04 -3.68 -13.65
CA TYR A 152 -12.21 -2.24 -13.44
C TYR A 152 -10.90 -1.48 -13.66
N ILE A 153 -9.81 -1.89 -13.01
CA ILE A 153 -8.52 -1.20 -13.08
C ILE A 153 -7.93 -1.26 -14.50
N LYS A 154 -7.97 -2.43 -15.16
CA LYS A 154 -7.51 -2.56 -16.55
C LYS A 154 -8.28 -1.62 -17.49
N LYS A 155 -9.61 -1.54 -17.34
CA LYS A 155 -10.43 -0.63 -18.14
C LYS A 155 -10.06 0.84 -17.90
N GLN A 156 -9.86 1.23 -16.64
CA GLN A 156 -9.55 2.63 -16.29
C GLN A 156 -8.15 3.05 -16.71
N LEU A 157 -7.15 2.16 -16.58
CA LEU A 157 -5.77 2.45 -16.95
C LEU A 157 -5.47 2.27 -18.45
N GLY A 158 -6.31 1.55 -19.20
CA GLY A 158 -6.10 1.31 -20.63
C GLY A 158 -6.01 2.57 -21.48
N ALA A 159 -6.62 3.69 -21.04
CA ALA A 159 -6.50 4.98 -21.71
C ALA A 159 -5.18 5.73 -21.40
N ARG A 160 -4.45 5.33 -20.36
CA ARG A 160 -3.21 5.97 -19.89
C ARG A 160 -1.95 5.18 -20.18
N ILE A 161 -2.08 3.85 -20.22
CA ILE A 161 -0.96 2.94 -20.45
C ILE A 161 -0.83 2.74 -21.97
N ASN A 162 0.40 2.83 -22.48
CA ASN A 162 0.69 2.47 -23.87
C ASN A 162 0.15 1.04 -24.14
N PRO A 163 -0.65 0.80 -25.20
CA PRO A 163 -1.21 -0.52 -25.48
C PRO A 163 -0.20 -1.67 -25.55
N LYS A 164 1.07 -1.35 -25.85
CA LYS A 164 2.17 -2.32 -25.87
C LYS A 164 2.75 -2.64 -24.49
N THR A 165 2.52 -1.80 -23.48
CA THR A 165 2.98 -2.01 -22.10
C THR A 165 2.12 -3.08 -21.42
N PRO A 166 2.67 -4.25 -21.06
CA PRO A 166 1.89 -5.27 -20.36
C PRO A 166 1.56 -4.84 -18.93
N LEU A 167 0.29 -4.97 -18.54
CA LEU A 167 -0.19 -4.76 -17.16
C LEU A 167 -0.70 -6.08 -16.57
N ASP A 168 0.07 -6.60 -15.62
CA ASP A 168 -0.28 -7.79 -14.85
C ASP A 168 -0.76 -7.38 -13.45
N ILE A 169 -1.91 -7.92 -13.02
CA ILE A 169 -2.48 -7.63 -11.68
C ILE A 169 -2.58 -8.92 -10.89
N TYR A 170 -1.90 -8.97 -9.75
CA TYR A 170 -1.81 -10.11 -8.85
C TYR A 170 -2.42 -9.77 -7.49
N HIS A 171 -3.10 -10.74 -6.88
CA HIS A 171 -3.62 -10.65 -5.51
C HIS A 171 -2.90 -11.69 -4.66
N TRP A 172 -1.93 -11.25 -3.86
CA TRP A 172 -1.02 -12.14 -3.13
C TRP A 172 -1.13 -11.93 -1.62
N ASP A 173 -0.78 -12.97 -0.88
CA ASP A 173 -0.71 -12.93 0.58
C ASP A 173 0.54 -12.13 1.02
N SER A 174 0.35 -11.13 1.88
CA SER A 174 1.41 -10.29 2.45
C SER A 174 2.47 -11.10 3.21
N GLN A 175 2.10 -12.23 3.82
CA GLN A 175 3.02 -13.11 4.53
C GLN A 175 4.13 -13.64 3.61
N ASN A 176 3.80 -13.88 2.34
CA ASN A 176 4.74 -14.39 1.33
C ASN A 176 5.33 -13.29 0.44
N THR A 177 4.81 -12.06 0.53
CA THR A 177 5.14 -10.96 -0.39
C THR A 177 5.77 -9.80 0.37
N HIS A 178 7.10 -9.82 0.44
CA HIS A 178 7.87 -8.80 1.19
C HIS A 178 7.66 -7.37 0.69
N GLY A 179 7.34 -7.16 -0.59
CA GLY A 179 6.99 -5.83 -1.10
C GLY A 179 5.67 -5.29 -0.54
N LEU A 180 4.67 -6.14 -0.32
CA LEU A 180 3.43 -5.77 0.37
C LEU A 180 3.70 -5.41 1.83
N GLN A 181 4.57 -6.16 2.52
CA GLN A 181 4.98 -5.81 3.89
C GLN A 181 5.66 -4.44 3.97
N ALA A 182 6.49 -4.08 2.99
CA ALA A 182 7.07 -2.75 2.90
C ALA A 182 5.98 -1.69 2.67
N SER A 183 5.02 -1.97 1.78
CA SER A 183 3.88 -1.08 1.52
C SER A 183 3.04 -0.85 2.77
N ASP A 184 2.74 -1.90 3.56
CA ASP A 184 2.00 -1.82 4.83
C ASP A 184 2.65 -0.85 5.81
N LEU A 185 3.97 -0.92 5.98
CA LEU A 185 4.68 0.01 6.85
C LEU A 185 4.40 1.46 6.46
N PHE A 186 4.50 1.80 5.17
CA PHE A 186 4.27 3.17 4.69
C PHE A 186 2.78 3.57 4.71
N CYS A 187 1.90 2.67 4.27
CA CYS A 187 0.44 2.87 4.29
C CYS A 187 -0.05 3.17 5.71
N TRP A 188 0.39 2.38 6.69
CA TRP A 188 0.06 2.55 8.09
C TRP A 188 0.52 3.90 8.64
N GLY A 189 1.70 4.40 8.24
CA GLY A 189 2.20 5.70 8.67
C GLY A 189 1.34 6.87 8.19
N ILE A 190 0.90 6.84 6.92
CA ILE A 190 -0.02 7.83 6.37
C ILE A 190 -1.37 7.74 7.08
N PHE A 191 -1.89 6.52 7.26
CA PHE A 191 -3.13 6.31 8.00
C PHE A 191 -3.07 6.86 9.44
N GLN A 192 -1.98 6.62 10.19
CA GLN A 192 -1.85 7.11 11.56
C GLN A 192 -1.82 8.65 11.67
N LYS A 193 -1.25 9.33 10.66
CA LYS A 193 -1.28 10.80 10.54
C LYS A 193 -2.72 11.31 10.54
N TYR A 194 -3.59 10.72 9.72
CA TYR A 194 -5.00 11.15 9.64
C TYR A 194 -5.85 10.64 10.81
N GLU A 195 -5.75 9.36 11.14
CA GLU A 195 -6.61 8.72 12.14
C GLU A 195 -6.35 9.21 13.56
N ARG A 196 -5.07 9.40 13.92
CA ARG A 196 -4.64 9.65 15.31
C ARG A 196 -3.71 10.84 15.48
N ARG A 197 -3.45 11.61 14.41
CA ARG A 197 -2.47 12.72 14.40
C ARG A 197 -1.07 12.28 14.83
N LYS A 198 -0.73 11.00 14.57
CA LYS A 198 0.59 10.43 14.90
C LYS A 198 1.46 10.42 13.64
N GLU A 199 2.42 11.33 13.59
CA GLU A 199 3.26 11.54 12.41
C GLU A 199 4.70 11.03 12.56
N ASP A 200 5.06 10.43 13.70
CA ASP A 200 6.45 10.07 14.03
C ASP A 200 7.10 9.18 12.97
N TRP A 201 6.33 8.24 12.41
CA TRP A 201 6.79 7.39 11.34
C TRP A 201 6.73 8.09 9.98
N TYR A 202 5.62 8.76 9.68
CA TYR A 202 5.41 9.49 8.42
C TYR A 202 6.52 10.51 8.13
N LYS A 203 6.92 11.30 9.14
CA LYS A 203 7.98 12.31 9.03
C LYS A 203 9.32 11.76 8.56
N ILE A 204 9.57 10.46 8.72
CA ILE A 204 10.85 9.82 8.37
C ILE A 204 10.95 9.54 6.87
N TYR A 205 9.84 9.20 6.22
CA TYR A 205 9.81 8.84 4.80
C TYR A 205 9.04 9.82 3.92
N LYS A 206 8.54 10.94 4.47
CA LYS A 206 7.74 11.94 3.75
C LYS A 206 8.37 12.39 2.42
N ASP A 207 9.69 12.44 2.34
CA ASP A 207 10.42 12.85 1.12
C ASP A 207 10.36 11.80 -0.01
N LYS A 208 9.89 10.59 0.30
CA LYS A 208 9.57 9.52 -0.67
C LYS A 208 8.09 9.53 -1.08
N THR A 209 7.27 10.41 -0.51
CA THR A 209 5.85 10.53 -0.83
C THR A 209 5.69 11.46 -2.03
N ASN A 210 5.49 10.87 -3.20
CA ASN A 210 5.32 11.61 -4.45
C ASN A 210 3.92 12.20 -4.60
N PHE A 211 2.93 11.56 -3.98
CA PHE A 211 1.54 12.01 -3.99
C PHE A 211 0.84 11.58 -2.71
N GLU A 212 0.15 12.53 -2.08
CA GLU A 212 -0.74 12.28 -0.95
C GLU A 212 -1.94 13.22 -1.05
N SER A 213 -3.14 12.68 -0.91
CA SER A 213 -4.36 13.49 -0.87
C SER A 213 -5.36 12.96 0.16
N LEU A 214 -6.10 13.89 0.78
CA LEU A 214 -7.24 13.59 1.63
C LEU A 214 -8.52 13.73 0.79
N TYR A 215 -9.17 12.62 0.49
CA TYR A 215 -10.44 12.60 -0.22
C TYR A 215 -11.59 12.91 0.75
N LEU A 216 -12.46 13.84 0.34
CA LEU A 216 -13.49 14.44 1.18
C LEU A 216 -12.90 15.11 2.43
N ALA A 217 -11.89 15.97 2.23
CA ALA A 217 -11.25 16.79 3.26
C ALA A 217 -12.25 17.73 3.93
#